data_AF-A0A3W0Q961-F1
#
_entry.id   AF-A0A3W0Q961-F1
#
_cell.length_a   1.000
_cell.length_b   1.000
_cell.length_c   1.000
_cell.angle_alpha   90.00
_cell.angle_beta   90.00
_cell.angle_gamma   90.00
#
_symmetry.space_group_name_H-M   'P 1'
#
loop_
_entity.id
_entity.type
_entity.pdbx_description
1 polymer ?
#
loop_
_entity_poly.entity_id
_entity_poly.type
_entity_poly.pdbx_seq_one_letter_code
_entity_poly.pdbx_strand_id
1 'polypeptide(L)'
;MKKLTKLQKYHQNYAPKSRVSKVVAVTPEALEIERRAIAREQKGHFRVAARLWLLCMDAARGEVERARIAVRRDQCITKSNGLRRGDYSGVCCRGVVYD
;
A
#
# COMPACT_ATOMS: atom_id res chain seq x y z
N MET A 1 17.31 19.36 23.00
CA MET A 1 16.92 18.28 22.05
C MET A 1 17.85 17.08 22.26
N LYS A 2 17.33 15.92 22.68
CA LYS A 2 18.16 14.71 22.86
C LYS A 2 18.64 14.22 21.48
N LYS A 3 19.95 14.02 21.32
CA LYS A 3 20.53 13.46 20.09
C LYS A 3 20.08 11.99 19.97
N LEU A 4 19.38 11.66 18.88
CA LEU A 4 18.98 10.29 18.57
C LEU A 4 20.23 9.41 18.41
N THR A 5 20.20 8.23 19.02
CA THR A 5 21.27 7.24 18.87
C THR A 5 21.28 6.69 17.44
N LYS A 6 22.43 6.16 16.99
CA LYS A 6 22.57 5.55 15.65
C LYS A 6 21.52 4.45 15.40
N LEU A 7 21.20 3.68 16.45
CA LEU A 7 20.18 2.64 16.42
C LEU A 7 18.76 3.21 16.24
N GLN A 8 18.44 4.32 16.92
CA GLN A 8 17.13 4.97 16.77
C GLN A 8 16.94 5.58 15.37
N LYS A 9 18.00 6.19 14.80
CA LYS A 9 17.98 6.65 13.40
C LYS A 9 17.77 5.51 12.41
N TYR A 10 18.40 4.36 12.65
CA TYR A 10 18.19 3.16 11.84
C TYR A 10 16.74 2.70 11.89
N HIS A 11 16.13 2.57 13.08
CA HIS A 11 14.73 2.15 13.20
C HIS A 11 13.73 3.13 12.58
N GLN A 12 14.02 4.43 12.58
CA GLN A 12 13.21 5.43 11.88
C GLN A 12 13.22 5.20 10.36
N ASN A 13 14.39 4.89 9.80
CA ASN A 13 14.60 4.69 8.37
C ASN A 13 14.31 3.26 7.90
N TYR A 14 14.22 2.30 8.81
CA TYR A 14 14.01 0.91 8.49
C TYR A 14 12.56 0.64 8.09
N ALA A 15 12.35 0.23 6.84
CA ALA A 15 11.08 -0.23 6.31
C ALA A 15 11.15 -1.77 6.12
N PRO A 16 10.58 -2.58 7.02
CA PRO A 16 10.57 -4.03 6.85
C PRO A 16 9.72 -4.44 5.64
N LYS A 17 10.31 -5.18 4.69
CA LYS A 17 9.63 -5.68 3.48
C LYS A 17 8.52 -6.70 3.77
N SER A 18 8.57 -7.38 4.92
CA SER A 18 7.64 -8.46 5.28
C SER A 18 6.48 -8.00 6.17
N ARG A 19 6.68 -6.95 6.98
CA ARG A 19 5.67 -6.48 7.94
C ARG A 19 5.07 -5.18 7.48
N VAL A 20 3.76 -5.19 7.30
CA VAL A 20 3.04 -3.95 7.02
C VAL A 20 2.82 -3.20 8.32
N SER A 21 3.31 -1.98 8.41
CA SER A 21 2.95 -1.10 9.52
C SER A 21 1.46 -0.77 9.44
N LYS A 22 0.82 -0.61 10.61
CA LYS A 22 -0.60 -0.23 10.74
C LYS A 22 -0.89 1.19 10.23
N VAL A 23 0.13 2.04 10.19
CA VAL A 23 0.08 3.39 9.66
C VAL A 23 1.25 3.52 8.69
N VAL A 24 0.96 3.89 7.46
CA VAL A 24 1.94 3.94 6.37
C VAL A 24 2.23 5.39 5.98
N ALA A 25 1.21 6.24 5.94
CA ALA A 25 1.35 7.65 5.56
C ALA A 25 1.60 8.56 6.77
N VAL A 26 2.52 9.52 6.60
CA VAL A 26 2.76 10.62 7.54
C VAL A 26 2.17 11.93 7.00
N THR A 27 2.12 12.07 5.67
CA THR A 27 1.57 13.26 5.01
C THR A 27 0.03 13.24 5.03
N PRO A 28 -0.62 14.42 5.23
CA PRO A 28 -2.07 14.50 5.37
C PRO A 28 -2.81 14.05 4.09
N GLU A 29 -2.27 14.38 2.91
CA GLU A 29 -2.83 13.96 1.61
C GLU A 29 -2.76 12.44 1.44
N ALA A 30 -1.63 11.82 1.79
CA ALA A 30 -1.48 10.37 1.73
C ALA A 30 -2.32 9.63 2.78
N LEU A 31 -2.60 10.25 3.94
CA LEU A 31 -3.46 9.68 4.97
C LEU A 31 -4.92 9.52 4.52
N GLU A 32 -5.46 10.50 3.78
CA GLU A 32 -6.82 10.40 3.24
C GLU A 32 -6.93 9.26 2.21
N ILE A 33 -5.91 9.13 1.36
CA ILE A 33 -5.84 8.07 0.35
C ILE A 33 -5.63 6.71 1.03
N GLU A 34 -4.81 6.63 2.09
CA GLU A 34 -4.61 5.44 2.90
C GLU A 34 -5.93 4.95 3.51
N ARG A 35 -6.72 5.84 4.13
CA ARG A 35 -8.04 5.48 4.69
C ARG A 35 -8.98 4.92 3.62
N ARG A 36 -9.02 5.55 2.45
CA ARG A 36 -9.81 5.07 1.30
C ARG A 36 -9.31 3.71 0.81
N ALA A 37 -8.00 3.52 0.72
CA ALA A 37 -7.40 2.26 0.31
C ALA A 37 -7.73 1.13 1.29
N ILE A 38 -7.63 1.38 2.61
CA ILE A 38 -7.98 0.42 3.66
C ILE A 38 -9.46 0.06 3.61
N ALA A 39 -10.35 1.03 3.42
CA ALA A 39 -11.79 0.75 3.28
C ALA A 39 -12.09 -0.16 2.08
N ARG A 40 -11.33 -0.02 0.98
CA ARG A 40 -11.42 -0.91 -0.19
C ARG A 40 -10.76 -2.27 0.05
N GLU A 41 -9.66 -2.33 0.81
CA GLU A 41 -9.06 -3.60 1.25
C GLU A 41 -10.05 -4.42 2.10
N GLN A 42 -10.74 -3.78 3.05
CA GLN A 42 -11.75 -4.43 3.91
C GLN A 42 -12.93 -4.98 3.12
N LYS A 43 -13.33 -4.30 2.05
CA LYS A 43 -14.36 -4.77 1.11
C LYS A 43 -13.86 -5.88 0.17
N GLY A 44 -12.58 -6.24 0.20
CA GLY A 44 -11.97 -7.22 -0.71
C GLY A 44 -11.66 -6.68 -2.11
N HIS A 45 -11.76 -5.36 -2.32
CA HIS A 45 -11.52 -4.71 -3.61
C HIS A 45 -10.01 -4.43 -3.81
N PHE A 46 -9.21 -5.50 -3.81
CA PHE A 46 -7.74 -5.40 -3.79
C PHE A 46 -7.14 -4.68 -5.01
N ARG A 47 -7.80 -4.69 -6.18
CA ARG A 47 -7.34 -3.98 -7.38
C ARG A 47 -7.51 -2.47 -7.27
N VAL A 48 -8.66 -2.04 -6.76
CA VAL A 48 -8.95 -0.61 -6.53
C VAL A 48 -8.06 -0.11 -5.39
N ALA A 49 -7.88 -0.92 -4.34
CA ALA A 49 -6.94 -0.62 -3.27
C ALA A 49 -5.50 -0.47 -3.82
N ALA A 50 -5.01 -1.36 -4.68
CA ALA A 50 -3.67 -1.26 -5.27
C ALA A 50 -3.48 0.02 -6.11
N ARG A 51 -4.52 0.48 -6.81
CA ARG A 51 -4.49 1.77 -7.52
C ARG A 51 -4.47 2.95 -6.55
N LEU A 52 -5.28 2.91 -5.49
CA LEU A 52 -5.26 3.94 -4.45
C LEU A 52 -3.90 4.01 -3.73
N TRP A 53 -3.25 2.86 -3.51
CA TRP A 53 -1.89 2.83 -2.97
C TRP A 53 -0.86 3.45 -3.91
N LEU A 54 -1.04 3.38 -5.23
CA LEU A 54 -0.18 4.10 -6.17
C LEU A 54 -0.33 5.61 -6.03
N LEU A 55 -1.56 6.12 -5.96
CA LEU A 55 -1.82 7.55 -5.73
C LEU A 55 -1.28 8.03 -4.38
N CYS A 56 -1.34 7.16 -3.35
CA CYS A 56 -0.74 7.41 -2.05
C CYS A 56 0.79 7.54 -2.14
N MET A 57 1.43 6.74 -2.99
CA MET A 57 2.88 6.78 -3.24
C MET A 57 3.31 8.08 -3.92
N ASP A 58 2.51 8.58 -4.87
CA ASP A 58 2.76 9.85 -5.57
C ASP A 58 2.61 11.06 -4.63
N ALA A 59 1.66 11.01 -3.70
CA ALA A 59 1.46 12.04 -2.68
C ALA A 59 2.53 12.00 -1.56
N ALA A 60 3.16 10.84 -1.34
CA ALA A 60 4.17 10.69 -0.29
C ALA A 60 5.47 11.42 -0.65
N ARG A 61 6.00 12.20 0.30
CA ARG A 61 7.27 12.94 0.16
C ARG A 61 8.47 12.19 0.75
N GLY A 62 8.24 11.29 1.71
CA GLY A 62 9.30 10.52 2.37
C GLY A 62 9.70 9.25 1.62
N GLU A 63 11.00 8.98 1.50
CA GLU A 63 11.53 7.75 0.89
C GLU A 63 11.12 6.49 1.67
N VAL A 64 11.15 6.57 3.00
CA VAL A 64 10.72 5.49 3.91
C VAL A 64 9.22 5.24 3.81
N GLU A 65 8.42 6.29 3.65
CA GLU A 65 6.97 6.19 3.44
C GLU A 65 6.67 5.50 2.10
N ARG A 66 7.31 5.94 1.01
CA ARG A 66 7.20 5.31 -0.31
C ARG A 66 7.57 3.83 -0.28
N ALA A 67 8.65 3.46 0.43
CA ALA A 67 9.04 2.06 0.58
C ALA A 67 7.96 1.22 1.29
N ARG A 68 7.34 1.76 2.36
CA ARG A 68 6.24 1.07 3.06
C ARG A 68 4.97 0.96 2.21
N ILE A 69 4.65 2.02 1.44
CA ILE A 69 3.51 2.02 0.50
C ILE A 69 3.72 0.97 -0.60
N ALA A 70 4.93 0.89 -1.16
CA ALA A 70 5.27 -0.10 -2.18
C ALA A 70 5.07 -1.54 -1.67
N VAL A 71 5.54 -1.84 -0.46
CA VAL A 71 5.33 -3.16 0.18
C VAL A 71 3.84 -3.46 0.34
N ARG A 72 3.02 -2.49 0.77
CA ARG A 72 1.58 -2.72 0.97
C ARG A 72 0.84 -2.88 -0.36
N ARG A 73 1.25 -2.14 -1.39
CA ARG A 73 0.76 -2.30 -2.76
C ARG A 73 1.06 -3.70 -3.31
N ASP A 74 2.28 -4.20 -3.12
CA ASP A 74 2.67 -5.54 -3.58
C ASP A 74 1.84 -6.64 -2.90
N GLN A 75 1.47 -6.47 -1.63
CA GLN A 75 0.56 -7.39 -0.96
C GLN A 75 -0.86 -7.34 -1.54
N CYS A 76 -1.37 -6.16 -1.88
CA CYS A 76 -2.67 -6.03 -2.56
C CYS A 76 -2.64 -6.71 -3.93
N ILE A 77 -1.55 -6.52 -4.69
CA ILE A 77 -1.37 -7.16 -5.99
C ILE A 77 -1.30 -8.69 -5.83
N THR A 78 -0.49 -9.17 -4.89
CA THR A 78 -0.34 -10.61 -4.62
C THR A 78 -1.66 -11.25 -4.19
N LYS A 79 -2.43 -10.59 -3.32
CA LYS A 79 -3.79 -11.03 -2.93
C LYS A 79 -4.74 -11.04 -4.13
N SER A 80 -4.75 -9.97 -4.93
CA SER A 80 -5.59 -9.87 -6.13
C SER A 80 -5.25 -10.90 -7.21
N ASN A 81 -3.97 -11.27 -7.33
CA ASN A 81 -3.50 -12.31 -8.25
C ASN A 81 -3.72 -13.72 -7.69
N GLY A 82 -3.70 -13.89 -6.36
CA GLY A 82 -4.08 -15.15 -5.70
C GLY A 82 -5.57 -15.49 -5.91
N LEU A 83 -6.42 -14.46 -5.95
CA LEU A 83 -7.84 -14.57 -6.35
C LEU A 83 -8.05 -14.95 -7.83
N ARG A 84 -7.00 -14.91 -8.67
CA ARG A 84 -7.03 -15.33 -10.09
C ARG A 84 -6.75 -16.81 -10.32
N ARG A 85 -6.68 -17.66 -9.28
CA ARG A 85 -6.54 -19.13 -9.43
C ARG A 85 -7.78 -19.84 -10.01
N GLY A 86 -8.65 -19.11 -10.70
CA GLY A 86 -9.68 -19.63 -11.58
C GLY A 86 -9.75 -18.72 -12.80
N ASP A 87 -9.43 -19.29 -13.95
CA ASP A 87 -9.80 -18.86 -15.30
C ASP A 87 -9.11 -17.62 -15.90
N TYR A 88 -8.34 -17.91 -16.96
CA TYR A 88 -7.87 -16.95 -17.93
C TYR A 88 -9.07 -16.20 -18.55
N SER A 89 -9.26 -14.96 -18.13
CA SER A 89 -10.32 -14.07 -18.58
C SER A 89 -9.82 -13.12 -19.68
N GLY A 90 -9.24 -13.66 -20.75
CA GLY A 90 -8.93 -12.95 -22.01
C GLY A 90 -8.18 -11.61 -21.93
N VAL A 91 -7.93 -10.99 -23.09
CA VAL A 91 -7.30 -9.66 -23.19
C VAL A 91 -8.31 -8.52 -22.93
N CYS A 92 -9.62 -8.84 -22.86
CA CYS A 92 -10.70 -7.87 -22.78
C CYS A 92 -11.77 -8.14 -21.70
N CYS A 93 -11.56 -9.04 -20.73
CA CYS A 93 -12.54 -9.15 -19.64
C CYS A 93 -12.47 -7.89 -18.79
N ARG A 94 -13.52 -7.06 -18.93
CA ARG A 94 -13.91 -5.98 -18.04
C ARG A 94 -13.82 -6.50 -16.61
N GLY A 95 -12.69 -6.20 -15.97
CA GLY A 95 -12.38 -6.67 -14.64
C GLY A 95 -13.47 -6.21 -13.68
N VAL A 96 -13.88 -7.14 -12.82
CA VAL A 96 -14.68 -6.95 -11.59
C VAL A 96 -15.11 -5.49 -11.41
N VAL A 97 -16.34 -5.19 -11.86
CA VAL A 97 -16.95 -3.88 -11.64
C VAL A 97 -17.20 -3.79 -10.14
N TYR A 98 -16.44 -2.92 -9.49
CA TYR A 98 -16.67 -2.58 -8.10
C TYR A 98 -17.61 -1.38 -8.09
N ASP A 99 -18.78 -1.51 -7.49
CA ASP A 99 -19.67 -0.37 -7.21
C ASP A 99 -18.97 0.73 -6.37
#